data_AF-A0A522VFV2-F1
#
_entry.id   AF-A0A522VFV2-F1
#
_cell.length_a   1.000
_cell.length_b   1.000
_cell.length_c   1.000
_cell.angle_alpha   90.00
_cell.angle_beta   90.00
_cell.angle_gamma   90.00
#
_symmetry.space_group_name_H-M   'P 1'
#
loop_
_entity.id
_entity.type
_entity.pdbx_description
1 polymer ?
#
loop_
_entity_poly.entity_id
_entity_poly.type
_entity_poly.pdbx_seq_one_letter_code
_entity_poly.pdbx_strand_id
1 'polypeptide(L)'
;MTSIFQPNQTSAKLMVQFAAQAWLATDAEPNQELQKRYLLVYDMYIKARSYVIINKVAFWLAFLAAIMVLIWPSLAVVSHDLGIQMEFLKSAVIQTTVTGFAALTFAVYAHYKKRQLHAENLMRRLIYSDEPFQALVSQVLAEMERVDSGFTFYNPLINNDKNEAE
;
A
#
# COMPACT_ATOMS: atom_id res chain seq x y z
N MET A 1 -13.23 12.24 -27.16
CA MET A 1 -12.32 12.31 -26.01
C MET A 1 -13.09 11.95 -24.76
N THR A 2 -12.89 10.75 -24.21
CA THR A 2 -13.43 10.38 -22.90
C THR A 2 -12.78 11.24 -21.83
N SER A 3 -13.57 11.86 -20.95
CA SER A 3 -13.04 12.67 -19.84
C SER A 3 -12.10 11.80 -18.99
N ILE A 4 -10.81 12.15 -18.96
CA ILE A 4 -9.80 11.52 -18.08
C ILE A 4 -10.06 11.82 -16.60
N PHE A 5 -10.79 12.90 -16.32
CA PHE A 5 -11.09 13.34 -14.96
C PHE A 5 -12.38 12.67 -14.49
N GLN A 6 -12.22 11.49 -13.91
CA GLN A 6 -13.29 10.75 -13.24
C GLN A 6 -13.08 10.80 -11.71
N PRO A 7 -14.12 11.08 -10.90
CA PRO A 7 -13.97 11.13 -9.44
C PRO A 7 -13.64 9.78 -8.79
N ASN A 8 -14.19 8.68 -9.33
CA ASN A 8 -14.09 7.34 -8.73
C ASN A 8 -12.90 6.53 -9.28
N GLN A 9 -11.73 7.16 -9.42
CA GLN A 9 -10.52 6.49 -9.89
C GLN A 9 -9.35 6.65 -8.93
N THR A 10 -8.40 5.72 -9.00
CA THR A 10 -7.15 5.84 -8.23
C THR A 10 -6.26 6.91 -8.85
N SER A 11 -5.47 7.59 -8.03
CA SER A 11 -4.51 8.59 -8.53
C SER A 11 -3.53 7.97 -9.53
N ALA A 12 -3.11 6.72 -9.30
CA ALA A 12 -2.25 5.99 -10.22
C ALA A 12 -2.90 5.78 -11.61
N LYS A 13 -4.20 5.46 -11.66
CA LYS A 13 -4.93 5.29 -12.93
C LYS A 13 -5.03 6.62 -13.69
N LEU A 14 -5.37 7.70 -12.99
CA LEU A 14 -5.39 9.05 -13.58
C LEU A 14 -4.03 9.42 -14.17
N MET A 15 -2.95 9.15 -13.43
CA MET A 15 -1.57 9.44 -13.86
C MET A 15 -1.17 8.68 -15.12
N VAL A 16 -1.52 7.39 -15.25
CA VAL A 16 -1.27 6.61 -16.48
C VAL A 16 -2.06 7.17 -17.66
N GLN A 17 -3.34 7.50 -17.45
CA GLN A 17 -4.18 8.05 -18.52
C GLN A 17 -3.67 9.41 -19.00
N PHE A 18 -3.26 10.26 -18.05
CA PHE A 18 -2.62 11.54 -18.34
C PHE A 18 -1.31 11.33 -19.11
N ALA A 19 -0.42 10.45 -18.66
CA ALA A 19 0.83 10.14 -19.32
C ALA A 19 0.62 9.58 -20.74
N ALA A 20 -0.37 8.69 -20.93
CA ALA A 20 -0.71 8.16 -22.25
C ALA A 20 -1.16 9.29 -23.21
N GLN A 21 -1.99 10.22 -22.74
CA GLN A 21 -2.43 11.35 -23.55
C GLN A 21 -1.32 12.37 -23.81
N ALA A 22 -0.50 12.67 -22.80
CA ALA A 22 0.55 13.68 -22.92
C ALA A 22 1.76 13.20 -23.73
N TRP A 23 2.08 11.91 -23.68
CA TRP A 23 3.34 11.38 -24.23
C TRP A 23 3.16 10.47 -25.45
N LEU A 24 1.97 9.90 -25.67
CA LEU A 24 1.72 8.94 -26.76
C LEU A 24 0.69 9.42 -27.79
N ALA A 25 -0.01 10.54 -27.57
CA ALA A 25 -1.13 10.96 -28.43
C ALA A 25 -0.72 11.71 -29.71
N THR A 26 0.57 11.76 -30.05
CA THR A 26 1.05 12.52 -31.21
C THR A 26 1.25 11.58 -32.40
N ASP A 27 0.66 11.92 -33.56
CA ASP A 27 0.86 11.23 -34.86
C ASP A 27 2.27 11.41 -35.46
N ALA A 28 3.21 11.96 -34.68
CA ALA A 28 4.60 12.15 -35.06
C ALA A 28 5.44 10.92 -34.67
N GLU A 29 6.62 10.77 -35.28
CA GLU A 29 7.50 9.61 -35.04
C GLU A 29 7.65 9.29 -33.54
N PRO A 30 7.63 8.00 -33.17
CA PRO A 30 7.66 7.57 -31.79
C PRO A 30 8.92 8.08 -31.08
N ASN A 31 8.75 9.06 -30.19
CA ASN A 31 9.82 9.49 -29.31
C ASN A 31 10.15 8.37 -28.32
N GLN A 32 11.25 7.65 -28.59
CA GLN A 32 11.70 6.51 -27.79
C GLN A 32 11.90 6.85 -26.31
N GLU A 33 12.28 8.08 -25.98
CA GLU A 33 12.45 8.51 -24.58
C GLU A 33 11.11 8.61 -23.85
N LEU A 34 10.10 9.22 -24.48
CA LEU A 34 8.75 9.32 -23.94
C LEU A 34 8.08 7.94 -23.77
N GLN A 35 8.33 7.02 -24.70
CA GLN A 35 7.88 5.63 -24.56
C GLN A 35 8.54 4.91 -23.37
N LYS A 36 9.85 5.09 -23.16
CA LYS A 36 10.55 4.54 -22.00
C LYS A 36 10.05 5.14 -20.69
N ARG A 37 9.80 6.46 -20.65
CA ARG A 37 9.16 7.14 -19.51
C ARG A 37 7.78 6.55 -19.21
N TYR A 38 6.96 6.38 -20.24
CA TYR A 38 5.64 5.77 -20.10
C TYR A 38 5.71 4.33 -19.58
N LEU A 39 6.64 3.51 -20.08
CA LEU A 39 6.86 2.14 -19.62
C LEU A 39 7.15 2.10 -18.12
N LEU A 40 8.01 2.99 -17.62
CA LEU A 40 8.35 3.08 -16.20
C LEU A 40 7.16 3.53 -15.35
N VAL A 41 6.37 4.50 -15.82
CA VAL A 41 5.10 4.88 -15.16
C VAL A 41 4.14 3.70 -15.11
N TYR A 42 4.05 2.92 -16.18
CA TYR A 42 3.15 1.77 -16.26
C TYR A 42 3.58 0.63 -15.33
N ASP A 43 4.88 0.37 -15.19
CA ASP A 43 5.40 -0.61 -14.23
C ASP A 43 5.06 -0.20 -12.78
N MET A 44 5.30 1.07 -12.43
CA MET A 44 4.87 1.60 -11.13
C MET A 44 3.36 1.50 -10.92
N TYR A 45 2.56 1.71 -11.97
CA TYR A 45 1.11 1.54 -11.90
C TYR A 45 0.68 0.11 -11.59
N ILE A 46 1.35 -0.90 -12.16
CA ILE A 46 1.07 -2.31 -11.86
C ILE A 46 1.26 -2.57 -10.36
N LYS A 47 2.36 -2.10 -9.79
CA LYS A 47 2.65 -2.22 -8.35
C LYS A 47 1.64 -1.45 -7.50
N ALA A 48 1.35 -0.20 -7.85
CA ALA A 48 0.36 0.62 -7.15
C ALA A 48 -1.04 -0.03 -7.16
N ARG A 49 -1.45 -0.62 -8.28
CA ARG A 49 -2.72 -1.37 -8.40
C ARG A 49 -2.75 -2.58 -7.48
N SER A 50 -1.66 -3.33 -7.39
CA SER A 50 -1.55 -4.47 -6.47
C SER A 50 -1.75 -4.02 -5.02
N TYR A 51 -1.08 -2.93 -4.61
CA TYR A 51 -1.25 -2.38 -3.25
C TYR A 51 -2.66 -1.88 -2.98
N VAL A 52 -3.36 -1.29 -3.96
CA VAL A 52 -4.76 -0.89 -3.80
C VAL A 52 -5.66 -2.08 -3.47
N ILE A 53 -5.45 -3.22 -4.14
CA ILE A 53 -6.25 -4.43 -3.89
C ILE A 53 -6.00 -4.94 -2.47
N ILE A 54 -4.73 -5.08 -2.08
CA ILE A 54 -4.35 -5.54 -0.73
C ILE A 54 -4.89 -4.59 0.33
N ASN A 55 -4.73 -3.28 0.14
CA ASN A 55 -5.24 -2.26 1.06
C ASN A 55 -6.75 -2.32 1.22
N LYS A 56 -7.50 -2.53 0.12
CA LYS A 56 -8.95 -2.61 0.18
C LYS A 56 -9.39 -3.82 1.00
N VAL A 57 -8.78 -4.98 0.78
CA VAL A 57 -9.09 -6.21 1.54
C VAL A 57 -8.70 -6.04 3.01
N ALA A 58 -7.46 -5.62 3.28
CA ALA A 58 -6.96 -5.43 4.65
C ALA A 58 -7.75 -4.36 5.41
N PHE A 59 -8.17 -3.28 4.76
CA PHE A 59 -9.02 -2.26 5.35
C PHE A 59 -10.35 -2.83 5.82
N TRP A 60 -11.06 -3.58 4.96
CA TRP A 60 -12.35 -4.16 5.33
C TRP A 60 -12.22 -5.20 6.44
N LEU A 61 -11.16 -6.01 6.41
CA LEU A 61 -10.87 -6.96 7.49
C LEU A 61 -10.60 -6.25 8.81
N ALA A 62 -9.74 -5.22 8.80
CA ALA A 62 -9.42 -4.44 9.98
C ALA A 62 -10.65 -3.68 10.52
N PHE A 63 -11.46 -3.10 9.64
CA PHE A 63 -12.67 -2.37 9.99
C PHE A 63 -13.70 -3.29 10.66
N LEU A 64 -13.98 -4.45 10.07
CA LEU A 64 -14.91 -5.43 10.64
C LEU A 64 -14.37 -6.00 11.95
N ALA A 65 -13.07 -6.31 12.03
CA ALA A 65 -12.46 -6.82 13.25
C ALA A 65 -12.51 -5.76 14.37
N ALA A 66 -12.26 -4.48 14.07
CA ALA A 66 -12.37 -3.40 15.03
C ALA A 66 -13.81 -3.23 15.55
N ILE A 67 -14.81 -3.29 14.66
CA ILE A 67 -16.22 -3.29 15.05
C ILE A 67 -16.52 -4.48 15.98
N MET A 68 -16.05 -5.69 15.64
CA MET A 68 -16.23 -6.85 16.49
C MET A 68 -15.62 -6.66 17.87
N VAL A 69 -14.38 -6.15 17.97
CA VAL A 69 -13.73 -5.87 19.26
C VAL A 69 -14.54 -4.88 20.11
N LEU A 70 -15.12 -3.85 19.49
CA LEU A 70 -15.93 -2.85 20.20
C LEU A 70 -17.29 -3.38 20.65
N ILE A 71 -17.94 -4.19 19.83
CA ILE A 71 -19.27 -4.74 20.11
C ILE A 71 -19.20 -5.94 21.07
N TRP A 72 -18.06 -6.64 21.13
CA TRP A 72 -17.90 -7.87 21.90
C TRP A 72 -18.31 -7.76 23.38
N PRO A 73 -17.85 -6.75 24.15
CA PRO A 73 -18.24 -6.62 25.55
C PRO A 73 -19.75 -6.41 25.73
N SER A 74 -20.37 -5.63 24.84
CA SER A 74 -21.81 -5.38 24.86
C SER A 74 -22.61 -6.64 24.58
N LEU A 75 -22.17 -7.47 23.63
CA LEU A 75 -22.82 -8.77 23.36
C LEU A 75 -22.69 -9.73 24.55
N ALA A 76 -21.55 -9.74 25.24
CA ALA A 76 -21.34 -10.58 26.41
C ALA A 76 -22.32 -10.22 27.55
N VAL A 77 -22.58 -8.93 27.78
CA VAL A 77 -23.56 -8.46 28.77
C VAL A 77 -25.00 -8.80 28.36
N VAL A 78 -25.40 -8.45 27.14
CA VAL A 78 -26.78 -8.69 26.67
C VAL A 78 -27.12 -10.18 26.62
N SER A 79 -26.18 -11.03 26.19
CA SER A 79 -26.40 -12.48 26.17
C SER A 79 -26.61 -13.08 27.56
N HIS A 80 -25.90 -12.55 28.56
CA HIS A 80 -26.09 -12.93 29.96
C HIS A 80 -27.49 -12.55 30.44
N ASP A 81 -27.94 -11.34 30.16
CA ASP A 81 -29.26 -10.84 30.61
C ASP A 81 -30.44 -11.54 29.93
N LEU A 82 -30.25 -12.01 28.69
CA LEU A 82 -31.24 -12.83 27.96
C LEU A 82 -31.21 -14.32 28.34
N GLY A 83 -30.35 -14.74 29.26
CA GLY A 83 -30.22 -16.14 29.68
C GLY A 83 -29.63 -17.06 28.61
N ILE A 84 -29.03 -16.52 27.54
CA ILE A 84 -28.42 -17.30 26.46
C ILE A 84 -26.97 -17.60 26.87
N GLN A 85 -26.70 -18.86 27.24
CA GLN A 85 -25.36 -19.30 27.64
C GLN A 85 -24.43 -19.51 26.43
N MET A 86 -23.94 -18.41 25.86
CA MET A 86 -22.86 -18.43 24.87
C MET A 86 -21.50 -18.38 25.58
N GLU A 87 -20.99 -19.52 26.04
CA GLU A 87 -19.72 -19.59 26.80
C GLU A 87 -18.53 -18.96 26.06
N PHE A 88 -18.53 -19.00 24.73
CA PHE A 88 -17.47 -18.39 23.92
C PHE A 88 -17.40 -16.86 24.02
N LEU A 89 -18.53 -16.17 24.28
CA LEU A 89 -18.54 -14.71 24.42
C LEU A 89 -17.82 -14.24 25.69
N LYS A 90 -17.74 -15.12 26.70
CA LYS A 90 -17.04 -14.88 27.97
C LYS A 90 -15.57 -15.29 27.94
N SER A 91 -15.10 -15.91 26.84
CA SER A 91 -13.73 -16.39 26.73
C SER A 91 -12.75 -15.25 26.46
N ALA A 92 -11.88 -14.99 27.43
CA ALA A 92 -10.79 -14.02 27.30
C ALA A 92 -9.81 -14.40 26.17
N VAL A 93 -9.63 -15.69 25.88
CA VAL A 93 -8.77 -16.17 24.80
C VAL A 93 -9.31 -15.71 23.45
N ILE A 94 -10.61 -15.91 23.21
CA ILE A 94 -11.25 -15.54 21.94
C ILE A 94 -11.20 -14.02 21.74
N GLN A 95 -11.51 -13.25 22.79
CA GLN A 95 -11.41 -11.78 22.73
C GLN A 95 -9.99 -11.31 22.38
N THR A 96 -8.97 -11.94 22.99
CA THR A 96 -7.57 -11.63 22.70
C THR A 96 -7.20 -12.00 21.27
N THR A 97 -7.64 -13.16 20.76
CA THR A 97 -7.39 -13.57 19.37
C THR A 97 -8.04 -12.62 18.37
N VAL A 98 -9.29 -12.23 18.59
CA VAL A 98 -10.00 -11.27 17.71
C VAL A 98 -9.29 -9.90 17.72
N THR A 99 -8.83 -9.45 18.90
CA THR A 99 -8.07 -8.21 19.03
C THR A 99 -6.71 -8.29 18.33
N GLY A 100 -5.98 -9.39 18.49
CA GLY A 100 -4.71 -9.63 17.81
C GLY A 100 -4.87 -9.69 16.29
N PHE A 101 -5.93 -10.32 15.80
CA PHE A 101 -6.27 -10.35 14.38
C PHE A 101 -6.62 -8.96 13.84
N ALA A 102 -7.37 -8.15 14.59
CA ALA A 102 -7.65 -6.76 14.25
C ALA A 102 -6.36 -5.93 14.14
N ALA A 103 -5.46 -6.08 15.11
CA ALA A 103 -4.16 -5.40 15.11
C ALA A 103 -3.29 -5.83 13.91
N LEU A 104 -3.23 -7.14 13.61
CA LEU A 104 -2.47 -7.66 12.49
C LEU A 104 -3.00 -7.15 11.14
N THR A 105 -4.32 -7.24 10.92
CA THR A 105 -4.95 -6.77 9.68
C THR A 105 -4.78 -5.26 9.51
N PHE A 106 -4.86 -4.49 10.58
CA PHE A 106 -4.54 -3.06 10.57
C PHE A 106 -3.07 -2.79 10.24
N ALA A 107 -2.13 -3.54 10.82
CA ALA A 107 -0.71 -3.41 10.53
C ALA A 107 -0.40 -3.69 9.05
N VAL A 108 -1.00 -4.74 8.48
CA VAL A 108 -0.93 -5.05 7.05
C VAL A 108 -1.49 -3.91 6.22
N TYR A 109 -2.69 -3.41 6.55
CA TYR A 109 -3.28 -2.25 5.87
C TYR A 109 -2.35 -1.04 5.89
N ALA A 110 -1.84 -0.65 7.07
CA ALA A 110 -0.96 0.51 7.21
C ALA A 110 0.33 0.35 6.41
N HIS A 111 0.92 -0.86 6.41
CA HIS A 111 2.13 -1.18 5.68
C HIS A 111 1.96 -1.00 4.17
N TYR A 112 0.92 -1.61 3.58
CA TYR A 112 0.66 -1.52 2.15
C TYR A 112 0.10 -0.16 1.73
N LYS A 113 -0.56 0.58 2.63
CA LYS A 113 -1.02 1.95 2.37
C LYS A 113 0.13 2.91 2.17
N LYS A 114 1.19 2.78 2.98
CA LYS A 114 2.42 3.56 2.82
C LYS A 114 3.11 3.28 1.49
N ARG A 115 3.19 2.00 1.08
CA ARG A 115 3.78 1.60 -0.21
C ARG A 115 2.98 2.09 -1.41
N GLN A 116 1.65 2.04 -1.34
CA GLN A 116 0.78 2.63 -2.36
C GLN A 116 1.06 4.12 -2.53
N LEU A 117 1.10 4.88 -1.43
CA LEU A 117 1.36 6.31 -1.48
C LEU A 117 2.75 6.62 -2.06
N HIS A 118 3.76 5.82 -1.69
CA HIS A 118 5.12 5.96 -2.21
C HIS A 118 5.18 5.74 -3.72
N ALA A 119 4.58 4.66 -4.23
CA ALA A 119 4.50 4.39 -5.66
C ALA A 119 3.79 5.52 -6.42
N GLU A 120 2.68 6.03 -5.88
CA GLU A 120 1.97 7.17 -6.47
C GLU A 120 2.83 8.45 -6.48
N ASN A 121 3.63 8.69 -5.44
CA ASN A 121 4.55 9.83 -5.40
C ASN A 121 5.69 9.70 -6.41
N LEU A 122 6.24 8.49 -6.60
CA LEU A 122 7.24 8.23 -7.64
C LEU A 122 6.66 8.48 -9.04
N MET A 123 5.42 8.05 -9.28
CA MET A 123 4.71 8.37 -10.53
C MET A 123 4.54 9.88 -10.72
N ARG A 124 4.12 10.62 -9.68
CA ARG A 124 4.00 12.10 -9.74
C ARG A 124 5.35 12.74 -10.06
N ARG A 125 6.43 12.29 -9.41
CA ARG A 125 7.77 12.80 -9.68
C ARG A 125 8.19 12.54 -11.13
N LEU A 126 7.94 11.35 -11.66
CA LEU A 126 8.29 11.04 -13.05
C LEU A 126 7.47 11.83 -14.08
N ILE A 127 6.22 12.17 -13.75
CA ILE A 127 5.32 12.91 -14.65
C ILE A 127 5.60 14.42 -14.63
N TYR A 128 5.86 15.00 -13.45
CA TYR A 128 5.94 16.45 -13.26
C TYR A 128 7.36 16.99 -13.07
N SER A 129 8.38 16.14 -13.03
CA SER A 129 9.75 16.61 -12.87
C SER A 129 10.32 17.16 -14.18
N ASP A 130 10.98 18.32 -14.07
CA ASP A 130 11.77 18.93 -15.13
C ASP A 130 13.20 18.34 -15.22
N GLU A 131 13.56 17.43 -14.32
CA GLU A 131 14.87 16.75 -14.33
C GLU A 131 15.05 15.87 -15.60
N PRO A 132 16.30 15.72 -16.09
CA PRO A 132 16.58 14.83 -17.22
C PRO A 132 16.25 13.37 -16.88
N PHE A 133 15.72 12.63 -17.86
CA PHE A 133 15.22 11.26 -17.65
C PHE A 133 16.23 10.33 -16.97
N GLN A 134 17.48 10.35 -17.41
CA GLN A 134 18.55 9.51 -16.84
C GLN A 134 18.77 9.74 -15.35
N ALA A 135 18.62 10.98 -14.85
CA ALA A 135 18.77 11.29 -13.43
C ALA A 135 17.56 10.81 -12.61
N LEU A 136 16.37 10.84 -13.20
CA LEU A 136 15.14 10.34 -12.58
C LEU A 136 15.09 8.82 -12.53
N VAL A 137 15.50 8.14 -13.60
CA VAL A 137 15.43 6.68 -13.71
C VAL A 137 16.25 6.01 -12.62
N SER A 138 17.49 6.44 -12.38
CA SER A 138 18.33 5.84 -11.33
C SER A 138 17.71 5.95 -9.95
N GLN A 139 17.14 7.13 -9.63
CA GLN A 139 16.46 7.37 -8.36
C GLN A 139 15.15 6.56 -8.24
N VAL A 140 14.35 6.51 -9.31
CA VAL A 140 13.09 5.76 -9.32
C VAL A 140 13.37 4.26 -9.19
N LEU A 141 14.36 3.71 -9.91
CA LEU A 141 14.71 2.30 -9.83
C LEU A 141 15.23 1.92 -8.44
N ALA A 142 16.10 2.74 -7.83
CA ALA A 142 16.57 2.50 -6.47
C ALA A 142 15.43 2.52 -5.44
N GLU A 143 14.49 3.46 -5.58
CA GLU A 143 13.31 3.51 -4.71
C GLU A 143 12.34 2.34 -4.97
N MET A 144 12.22 1.89 -6.21
CA MET A 144 11.42 0.71 -6.55
C MET A 144 12.03 -0.56 -5.98
N GLU A 145 13.34 -0.74 -6.05
CA GLU A 145 14.06 -1.85 -5.42
C GLU A 145 13.86 -1.85 -3.90
N ARG A 146 13.98 -0.67 -3.26
CA ARG A 146 13.72 -0.51 -1.83
C ARG A 146 12.32 -0.95 -1.46
N VAL A 147 11.31 -0.58 -2.25
CA VAL A 147 9.94 -1.04 -2.03
C VAL A 147 9.84 -2.56 -2.29
N ASP A 148 10.45 -3.09 -3.33
CA ASP A 148 10.35 -4.53 -3.64
C ASP A 148 11.07 -5.44 -2.64
N SER A 149 12.07 -4.93 -1.91
CA SER A 149 12.84 -5.65 -0.89
C SER A 149 12.02 -6.22 0.29
N GLY A 150 10.70 -5.99 0.31
CA GLY A 150 9.79 -6.71 1.22
C GLY A 150 9.97 -6.31 2.69
N PHE A 151 10.03 -7.29 3.58
CA PHE A 151 10.25 -7.09 5.01
C PHE A 151 11.74 -7.14 5.33
N THR A 152 12.34 -5.99 5.60
CA THR A 152 13.67 -5.95 6.20
C THR A 152 13.51 -6.12 7.71
N PHE A 153 13.87 -7.29 8.24
CA PHE A 153 14.07 -7.43 9.68
C PHE A 153 15.35 -6.66 10.02
N TYR A 154 15.21 -5.55 10.75
CA TYR A 154 16.37 -4.88 11.33
C TYR A 154 17.13 -5.92 12.16
N ASN A 155 18.40 -6.17 11.82
CA ASN A 155 19.27 -7.07 12.57
C ASN A 155 20.14 -6.22 13.51
N PRO A 156 19.69 -5.93 14.74
CA PRO A 156 20.45 -5.08 15.66
C PRO A 156 21.74 -5.70 16.19
N LEU A 157 22.09 -6.94 15.80
CA LEU A 157 23.21 -7.68 16.37
C LEU A 157 24.55 -7.55 15.61
N ILE A 158 24.63 -6.80 14.52
CA ILE A 158 25.89 -6.60 13.79
C ILE A 158 26.45 -5.21 14.14
N ASN A 159 26.87 -5.00 15.39
CA ASN A 159 27.70 -3.83 15.72
C ASN A 159 28.62 -3.99 16.94
N ASN A 160 28.87 -5.21 17.43
CA ASN A 160 29.74 -5.43 18.59
C ASN A 160 31.10 -6.10 18.31
N ASP A 161 31.39 -6.57 17.09
CA ASP A 161 32.64 -7.32 16.82
C ASP A 161 33.77 -6.50 16.16
N LYS A 162 33.75 -5.17 16.26
CA LYS A 162 34.83 -4.33 15.69
C LYS A 162 35.66 -3.52 16.69
N ASN A 163 35.45 -3.69 18.00
CA ASN A 163 36.17 -2.93 19.03
C ASN A 163 37.05 -3.76 19.99
N GLU A 164 37.39 -5.01 19.66
CA GLU A 164 38.30 -5.84 20.49
C GLU A 164 39.51 -6.37 19.69
N ALA A 165 40.12 -5.52 18.88
CA ALA A 165 41.42 -5.80 18.28
C ALA A 165 42.28 -4.52 18.17
N GLU A 166 42.59 -3.91 19.32
CA GLU A 166 43.76 -3.05 19.51
C GLU A 166 44.48 -3.43 20.80
#